data_AF-A0A2D5V3K0-F1
#
_entry.id   AF-A0A2D5V3K0-F1
#
_cell.length_a   1.000
_cell.length_b   1.000
_cell.length_c   1.000
_cell.angle_alpha   90.00
_cell.angle_beta   90.00
_cell.angle_gamma   90.00
#
_symmetry.space_group_name_H-M   'P 1'
#
loop_
_entity.id
_entity.type
_entity.pdbx_description
1 polymer ?
#
loop_
_entity_poly.entity_id
_entity_poly.type
_entity_poly.pdbx_seq_one_letter_code
_entity_poly.pdbx_strand_id
1 'polypeptide(L)'
;MYKKYFQLFFIFLLLLSFDYLMLNFFELKELNSLDVFFVNFFLFFLTMLFFLLYQWLLKIKTKSPFTYLSLSFFKIVISLIFLFPIYSNISGNAVPYVLHFFALYFAYLFIEIFLLIKDSK
;
A
#
# COMPACT_ATOMS: atom_id res chain seq x y z
N MET A 1 -5.48 -10.27 -16.95
CA MET A 1 -5.98 -9.47 -15.81
C MET A 1 -6.16 -10.29 -14.54
N TYR A 2 -6.96 -11.37 -14.55
CA TYR A 2 -7.24 -12.17 -13.33
C TYR A 2 -5.98 -12.68 -12.59
N LYS A 3 -4.98 -13.20 -13.33
CA LYS A 3 -3.70 -13.68 -12.73
C LYS A 3 -2.96 -12.60 -11.93
N LYS A 4 -3.01 -11.33 -12.35
CA LYS A 4 -2.35 -10.21 -11.67
C LYS A 4 -3.06 -9.86 -10.37
N TYR A 5 -4.38 -9.78 -10.40
CA TYR A 5 -5.19 -9.52 -9.20
C TYR A 5 -5.09 -10.68 -8.20
N PHE A 6 -5.03 -11.92 -8.68
CA PHE A 6 -4.75 -13.09 -7.84
C PHE A 6 -3.35 -13.02 -7.21
N GLN A 7 -2.32 -12.63 -7.98
CA GLN A 7 -0.97 -12.41 -7.45
C GLN A 7 -0.95 -11.31 -6.39
N LEU A 8 -1.62 -10.17 -6.64
CA LEU A 8 -1.74 -9.08 -5.67
C LEU A 8 -2.42 -9.53 -4.39
N PHE A 9 -3.50 -10.32 -4.48
CA PHE A 9 -4.17 -10.89 -3.32
C PHE A 9 -3.25 -11.83 -2.53
N PHE A 10 -2.50 -12.69 -3.21
CA PHE A 10 -1.53 -13.57 -2.55
C PHE A 10 -0.41 -12.78 -1.86
N ILE A 11 0.09 -11.73 -2.51
CA ILE A 11 1.10 -10.84 -1.93
C ILE A 11 0.55 -10.08 -0.71
N PHE A 12 -0.72 -9.65 -0.77
CA PHE A 12 -1.40 -9.06 0.39
C PHE A 12 -1.45 -10.02 1.57
N LEU A 13 -1.83 -11.29 1.36
CA LEU A 13 -1.85 -12.29 2.44
C LEU A 13 -0.45 -12.50 3.03
N LEU A 14 0.59 -12.53 2.20
CA LEU A 14 1.98 -12.65 2.66
C LEU A 14 2.42 -11.44 3.48
N LEU A 15 2.17 -10.23 3.00
CA LEU A 15 2.52 -8.99 3.72
C LEU A 15 1.78 -8.89 5.04
N LEU A 16 0.47 -9.15 5.04
CA LEU A 16 -0.34 -9.13 6.27
C LEU A 16 0.18 -10.14 7.30
N SER A 17 0.50 -11.36 6.85
CA SER A 17 1.03 -12.41 7.73
C SER A 17 2.40 -12.02 8.29
N PHE A 18 3.29 -11.49 7.44
CA PHE A 18 4.61 -11.04 7.84
C PHE A 18 4.53 -9.88 8.86
N ASP A 19 3.64 -8.92 8.60
CA ASP A 19 3.45 -7.77 9.47
C ASP A 19 2.93 -8.17 10.85
N TYR A 20 1.96 -9.09 10.89
CA TYR A 20 1.45 -9.66 12.15
C TYR A 20 2.54 -10.42 12.92
N LEU A 21 3.40 -11.17 12.23
CA LEU A 21 4.55 -11.84 12.85
C LEU A 21 5.56 -10.83 13.42
N MET A 22 5.85 -9.76 12.69
CA MET A 22 6.79 -8.72 13.13
C MET A 22 6.31 -8.01 14.39
N LEU A 23 5.01 -7.68 14.48
CA LEU A 23 4.42 -7.06 15.67
C LEU A 23 4.55 -7.95 16.91
N ASN A 24 4.27 -9.25 16.75
CA ASN A 24 4.39 -10.21 17.84
C ASN A 24 5.85 -10.46 18.24
N PHE A 25 6.78 -10.44 17.28
CA PHE A 25 8.20 -10.67 17.55
C PHE A 25 8.88 -9.47 18.23
N PHE A 26 8.55 -8.25 17.82
CA PHE A 26 9.14 -7.03 18.38
C PHE A 26 8.39 -6.48 19.61
N GLU A 27 7.34 -7.16 20.07
CA GLU A 27 6.46 -6.73 21.17
C GLU A 27 6.06 -5.25 21.07
N LEU A 28 5.69 -4.80 19.87
CA LEU A 28 5.26 -3.42 19.61
C LEU A 28 3.87 -3.18 20.22
N LYS A 29 3.79 -3.08 21.55
CA LYS A 29 2.55 -2.92 22.34
C LYS A 29 1.77 -1.64 22.01
N GLU A 30 2.40 -0.68 21.34
CA GLU A 30 1.79 0.56 20.89
C GLU A 30 0.90 0.38 19.65
N LEU A 31 1.05 -0.72 18.90
CA LEU A 31 0.30 -0.99 17.68
C LEU A 31 -0.80 -2.03 17.95
N ASN A 32 -2.05 -1.63 17.74
CA ASN A 32 -3.19 -2.54 17.82
C ASN A 32 -3.25 -3.42 16.55
N SER A 33 -3.55 -4.71 16.72
CA SER A 33 -3.69 -5.65 15.60
C SER A 33 -4.79 -5.25 14.61
N LEU A 34 -5.85 -4.58 15.09
CA LEU A 34 -6.89 -4.05 14.23
C LEU A 34 -6.38 -2.93 13.32
N ASP A 35 -5.57 -2.00 13.85
CA ASP A 35 -5.04 -0.88 13.08
C ASP A 35 -4.12 -1.40 11.97
N VAL A 36 -3.32 -2.41 12.29
CA VAL A 36 -2.42 -3.10 11.36
C VAL A 36 -3.20 -3.74 10.22
N PHE A 37 -4.31 -4.42 10.54
CA PHE A 37 -5.20 -4.97 9.52
C PHE A 37 -5.78 -3.87 8.63
N PHE A 38 -6.27 -2.77 9.21
CA PHE A 38 -6.83 -1.64 8.46
C PHE A 38 -5.79 -0.98 7.55
N VAL A 39 -4.56 -0.77 8.02
CA VAL A 39 -3.47 -0.21 7.20
C VAL A 39 -3.16 -1.11 6.02
N ASN A 40 -2.97 -2.41 6.25
CA ASN A 40 -2.71 -3.37 5.17
C ASN A 40 -3.85 -3.42 4.17
N PHE A 41 -5.09 -3.49 4.66
CA PHE A 41 -6.27 -3.53 3.80
C PHE A 41 -6.42 -2.25 2.98
N PHE A 42 -6.21 -1.08 3.59
CA PHE A 42 -6.23 0.21 2.92
C PHE A 42 -5.17 0.28 1.81
N LEU A 43 -3.91 -0.07 2.10
CA LEU A 43 -2.82 -0.03 1.13
C LEU A 43 -3.03 -1.04 -0.01
N PHE A 44 -3.57 -2.22 0.29
CA PHE A 44 -3.96 -3.20 -0.72
C PHE A 44 -5.05 -2.67 -1.63
N PHE A 45 -6.13 -2.12 -1.07
CA PHE A 45 -7.22 -1.52 -1.83
C PHE A 45 -6.71 -0.40 -2.74
N LEU A 46 -5.83 0.46 -2.22
CA LEU A 46 -5.24 1.56 -2.99
C LEU A 46 -4.35 1.06 -4.13
N THR A 47 -3.62 -0.04 -3.91
CA THR A 47 -2.81 -0.69 -4.94
C THR A 47 -3.68 -1.36 -6.02
N MET A 48 -4.81 -1.96 -5.64
CA MET A 48 -5.79 -2.48 -6.58
C MET A 48 -6.39 -1.36 -7.45
N LEU A 49 -6.79 -0.26 -6.81
CA LEU A 49 -7.32 0.92 -7.47
C LEU A 49 -6.28 1.56 -8.41
N PHE A 50 -5.02 1.61 -7.98
CA PHE A 50 -3.90 2.05 -8.81
C PHE A 50 -3.82 1.24 -10.11
N PHE A 51 -3.82 -0.09 -10.04
CA PHE A 51 -3.71 -0.92 -11.24
C PHE A 51 -4.92 -0.83 -12.15
N LEU A 52 -6.12 -0.69 -11.59
CA LEU A 52 -7.35 -0.47 -12.35
C LEU A 52 -7.27 0.85 -13.12
N LEU A 53 -6.95 1.95 -12.43
CA LEU A 53 -6.82 3.28 -13.04
C LEU A 53 -5.68 3.33 -14.05
N TYR A 54 -4.54 2.71 -13.75
CA TYR A 54 -3.39 2.65 -14.64
C TYR A 54 -3.76 1.94 -15.95
N GLN A 55 -4.41 0.78 -15.88
CA GLN A 55 -4.87 0.06 -17.08
C GLN A 55 -5.94 0.84 -17.85
N TRP A 56 -6.85 1.51 -17.15
CA TRP A 56 -7.86 2.35 -17.78
C TRP A 56 -7.23 3.53 -18.54
N LEU A 57 -6.29 4.24 -17.91
CA LEU A 57 -5.57 5.35 -18.54
C LEU A 57 -4.71 4.89 -19.72
N LEU A 58 -4.08 3.71 -19.64
CA LEU A 58 -3.34 3.13 -20.75
C LEU A 58 -4.20 2.78 -21.97
N LYS A 59 -5.50 2.52 -21.79
CA LYS A 59 -6.42 2.34 -22.92
C LYS A 59 -6.76 3.65 -23.62
N ILE A 60 -6.72 4.77 -22.89
CA ILE A 60 -7.14 6.09 -23.38
C ILE A 60 -5.95 6.90 -23.91
N LYS A 61 -4.77 6.76 -23.30
CA LYS A 61 -3.57 7.54 -23.61
C LYS A 61 -2.38 6.65 -23.97
N THR A 62 -1.38 7.23 -24.62
CA THR A 62 -0.09 6.58 -24.89
C THR A 62 0.62 6.21 -23.59
N LYS A 63 1.33 5.07 -23.58
CA LYS A 63 2.16 4.61 -22.46
C LYS A 63 3.22 5.67 -22.12
N SER A 64 2.94 6.51 -21.14
CA SER A 64 3.83 7.56 -20.68
C SER A 64 4.26 7.30 -19.23
N PRO A 65 5.55 7.47 -18.89
CA PRO A 65 6.01 7.37 -17.50
C PRO A 65 5.31 8.39 -16.58
N PHE A 66 4.81 9.51 -17.14
CA PHE A 66 4.05 10.49 -16.38
C PHE A 66 2.71 9.95 -15.86
N THR A 67 2.11 8.95 -16.52
CA THR A 67 0.87 8.32 -16.05
C THR A 67 1.10 7.52 -14.76
N TYR A 68 2.24 6.84 -14.66
CA TYR A 68 2.62 6.14 -13.44
C TYR A 68 2.90 7.13 -12.30
N LEU A 69 3.69 8.17 -12.58
CA LEU A 69 4.07 9.17 -11.60
C LEU A 69 2.86 9.93 -11.04
N SER A 70 1.92 10.33 -11.90
CA SER A 70 0.72 11.04 -11.45
C SER A 70 -0.16 10.17 -10.55
N LEU A 71 -0.38 8.90 -10.92
CA LEU A 71 -1.14 7.97 -10.08
C LEU A 71 -0.43 7.67 -8.76
N SER A 72 0.90 7.53 -8.78
CA SER A 72 1.71 7.36 -7.56
C SER A 72 1.60 8.58 -6.64
N PHE A 73 1.60 9.79 -7.22
CA PHE A 73 1.40 11.03 -6.50
C PHE A 73 0.01 11.10 -5.85
N PHE A 74 -1.06 10.77 -6.58
CA PHE A 74 -2.40 10.71 -5.97
C PHE A 74 -2.48 9.65 -4.86
N LYS A 75 -1.84 8.50 -5.06
CA LYS A 75 -1.77 7.43 -4.06
C LYS A 75 -1.12 7.89 -2.76
N ILE A 76 -0.03 8.65 -2.80
CA ILE A 76 0.59 9.18 -1.58
C ILE A 76 -0.29 10.26 -0.92
N VAL A 77 -0.95 11.12 -1.69
CA VAL A 77 -1.87 12.14 -1.14
C VAL A 77 -3.04 11.48 -0.40
N ILE A 78 -3.67 10.47 -1.00
CA ILE A 78 -4.77 9.71 -0.35
C ILE A 78 -4.25 9.00 0.91
N SER A 79 -3.03 8.48 0.87
CA SER A 79 -2.38 7.85 2.02
C SER A 79 -2.17 8.83 3.18
N LEU A 80 -1.76 10.07 2.89
CA LEU A 80 -1.63 11.13 3.91
C LEU A 80 -2.99 11.52 4.51
N ILE A 81 -4.04 11.62 3.69
CA ILE A 81 -5.40 11.89 4.16
C ILE A 81 -5.89 10.78 5.10
N PHE A 82 -5.60 9.51 4.77
CA PHE A 82 -5.93 8.37 5.62
C PHE A 82 -5.16 8.39 6.95
N LEU A 83 -3.90 8.79 6.93
CA LEU A 83 -3.05 8.82 8.10
C LEU A 83 -3.42 9.96 9.07
N PHE A 84 -3.91 11.09 8.53
CA PHE A 84 -4.24 12.29 9.30
C PHE A 84 -5.16 12.06 10.51
N PRO A 85 -6.35 11.44 10.39
CA PRO A 85 -7.24 11.21 11.54
C PRO A 85 -6.64 10.27 12.59
N ILE A 86 -5.74 9.38 12.17
CA ILE A 86 -5.08 8.43 13.08
C ILE A 86 -4.02 9.15 13.90
N TYR A 87 -3.22 10.00 13.24
CA TYR A 87 -2.27 10.87 13.91
C TYR A 87 -2.96 11.83 14.90
N SER A 88 -4.09 12.44 14.52
CA SER A 88 -4.76 13.45 15.36
C SER A 88 -5.41 12.89 16.62
N ASN A 89 -5.72 11.59 16.66
CA ASN A 89 -6.43 10.94 17.75
C ASN A 89 -5.51 10.15 18.71
N ILE A 90 -4.22 9.98 18.38
CA ILE A 90 -3.27 9.29 19.25
C ILE A 90 -2.81 10.26 20.35
N SER A 91 -3.08 9.91 21.61
CA SER A 91 -2.66 10.67 22.79
C SER A 91 -1.19 10.47 23.19
N GLY A 92 -0.48 9.57 22.48
CA GLY A 92 0.93 9.19 22.73
C GLY A 92 1.88 9.50 21.57
N ASN A 93 3.02 8.79 21.51
CA ASN A 93 3.99 8.96 20.43
C ASN A 93 3.47 8.32 19.13
N ALA A 94 3.07 9.13 18.15
CA ALA A 94 2.57 8.64 16.87
C ALA A 94 3.69 8.19 15.89
N VAL A 95 4.96 8.42 16.22
CA VAL A 95 6.09 8.13 15.31
C VAL A 95 6.15 6.65 14.90
N PRO A 96 6.02 5.66 15.80
CA PRO A 96 6.09 4.24 15.41
C PRO A 96 4.98 3.84 14.45
N TYR A 97 3.77 4.40 14.62
CA TYR A 97 2.65 4.20 13.71
C TYR A 97 2.92 4.77 12.31
N VAL A 98 3.41 6.01 12.25
CA VAL A 98 3.73 6.67 10.97
C VAL A 98 4.82 5.88 10.23
N LEU A 99 5.88 5.47 10.93
CA LEU A 99 6.96 4.68 10.36
C LEU A 99 6.49 3.31 9.86
N HIS A 100 5.65 2.62 10.66
CA HIS A 100 5.04 1.36 10.28
C HIS A 100 4.21 1.50 9.00
N PHE A 101 3.35 2.53 8.94
CA PHE A 101 2.56 2.82 7.74
C PHE A 101 3.44 3.03 6.51
N PHE A 102 4.48 3.87 6.61
CA PHE A 102 5.35 4.16 5.47
C PHE A 102 6.18 2.94 5.06
N ALA A 103 6.63 2.11 6.00
CA ALA A 103 7.33 0.86 5.69
C ALA A 103 6.45 -0.06 4.82
N LEU A 104 5.18 -0.26 5.22
CA LEU A 104 4.23 -1.01 4.42
C LEU A 104 3.94 -0.34 3.08
N TYR A 105 3.71 0.97 3.07
CA TYR A 105 3.48 1.73 1.83
C TYR A 105 4.60 1.49 0.82
N PHE A 106 5.86 1.55 1.25
CA PHE A 106 7.01 1.29 0.39
C PHE A 106 7.09 -0.18 -0.05
N ALA A 107 6.71 -1.14 0.78
CA ALA A 107 6.61 -2.54 0.37
C ALA A 107 5.59 -2.71 -0.77
N TYR A 108 4.39 -2.15 -0.63
CA TYR A 108 3.37 -2.17 -1.69
C TYR A 108 3.84 -1.44 -2.95
N LEU A 109 4.52 -0.30 -2.82
CA LEU A 109 5.10 0.44 -3.95
C LEU A 109 6.15 -0.38 -4.69
N PHE A 110 7.03 -1.07 -3.96
CA PHE A 110 8.06 -1.93 -4.55
C PHE A 110 7.43 -3.08 -5.35
N ILE A 111 6.41 -3.74 -4.78
CA ILE A 111 5.63 -4.77 -5.48
C ILE A 111 4.98 -4.22 -6.74
N GLU A 112 4.39 -3.02 -6.64
CA GLU A 112 3.75 -2.35 -7.76
C GLU A 112 4.72 -2.13 -8.93
N ILE A 113 5.89 -1.54 -8.64
CA ILE A 113 6.97 -1.33 -9.61
C ILE A 113 7.42 -2.65 -10.22
N PHE A 114 7.68 -3.66 -9.39
CA PHE A 114 8.13 -4.97 -9.86
C PHE A 114 7.14 -5.63 -10.83
N LEU A 115 5.85 -5.57 -10.51
CA LEU A 115 4.78 -6.10 -11.38
C LEU A 115 4.67 -5.31 -12.69
N LEU A 116 4.83 -3.98 -12.66
CA LEU A 116 4.82 -3.16 -13.88
C LEU A 116 6.00 -3.47 -14.80
N ILE A 117 7.21 -3.63 -14.24
CA ILE A 117 8.40 -3.99 -15.03
C ILE A 117 8.23 -5.37 -15.66
N LYS A 118 7.70 -6.34 -14.89
CA LYS A 118 7.43 -7.69 -15.38
C LYS A 118 6.43 -7.70 -16.55
N ASP A 119 5.38 -6.88 -16.49
CA ASP A 119 4.36 -6.78 -17.55
C ASP A 119 4.84 -5.99 -18.79
N SER A 120 5.97 -5.28 -18.69
CA SER A 120 6.55 -4.50 -19.80
C SER A 120 7.47 -5.33 -20.71
N LYS A 121 7.87 -6.54 -20.30
CA LYS A 121 8.66 -7.48 -21.10
C LYS A 121 7.75 -8.51 -21.76
#